data_AF-A0A1A5JXI6-F1
#
_entry.id   AF-A0A1A5JXI6-F1
#
_cell.length_a   1.000
_cell.length_b   1.000
_cell.length_c   1.000
_cell.angle_alpha   90.00
_cell.angle_beta   90.00
_cell.angle_gamma   90.00
#
_symmetry.space_group_name_H-M   'P 1'
#
loop_
_entity.id
_entity.type
_entity.pdbx_description
1 polymer ?
#
loop_
_entity_poly.entity_id
_entity_poly.type
_entity_poly.pdbx_seq_one_letter_code
_entity_poly.pdbx_strand_id
1 'polypeptide(L)'
;MKTKIHAAAGVVALITVSAFWLSTATAELLGDTAAIATVKNCVLAGMAVLIPAMIIAGASGFSLGKGWKSPVVARKKWRMRIIAANGLLVLVPSAFLLSSFAAAGRFDNFFMIVQTIELVAGATNIALLSLNMRDGLSLRRKPLRLTAPAR
;
A
#
# COMPACT_ATOMS: atom_id res chain seq x y z
N MET A 1 -22.17 -4.08 -7.21
CA MET A 1 -21.62 -3.98 -5.83
C MET A 1 -20.10 -4.16 -5.79
N LYS A 2 -19.53 -5.18 -6.44
CA LYS A 2 -18.08 -5.48 -6.45
C LYS A 2 -17.15 -4.28 -6.73
N THR A 3 -17.53 -3.38 -7.66
CA THR A 3 -16.75 -2.16 -7.97
C THR A 3 -16.68 -1.17 -6.81
N LYS A 4 -17.76 -1.02 -6.02
CA LYS A 4 -17.79 -0.12 -4.85
C LYS A 4 -16.90 -0.69 -3.73
N ILE A 5 -17.01 -2.00 -3.48
CA ILE A 5 -16.18 -2.71 -2.50
C ILE A 5 -14.69 -2.61 -2.88
N HIS A 6 -14.36 -2.86 -4.15
CA HIS A 6 -12.99 -2.73 -4.65
C HIS A 6 -12.43 -1.32 -4.44
N ALA A 7 -13.21 -0.30 -4.80
CA ALA A 7 -12.78 1.09 -4.65
C ALA A 7 -12.58 1.47 -3.18
N ALA A 8 -13.53 1.11 -2.31
CA ALA A 8 -13.42 1.37 -0.87
C ALA A 8 -12.20 0.68 -0.26
N ALA A 9 -12.00 -0.61 -0.54
CA ALA A 9 -10.86 -1.37 -0.03
C ALA A 9 -9.52 -0.81 -0.51
N GLY A 10 -9.43 -0.39 -1.78
CA GLY A 10 -8.23 0.23 -2.34
C GLY A 10 -7.91 1.58 -1.69
N VAL A 11 -8.94 2.40 -1.42
CA VAL A 11 -8.79 3.70 -0.74
C VAL A 11 -8.36 3.51 0.71
N VAL A 12 -9.01 2.60 1.43
CA VAL A 12 -8.63 2.26 2.82
C VAL A 12 -7.17 1.81 2.86
N ALA A 13 -6.77 0.88 1.99
CA ALA A 13 -5.40 0.40 1.95
C ALA A 13 -4.40 1.54 1.70
N LEU A 14 -4.69 2.45 0.75
CA LEU A 14 -3.80 3.57 0.43
C LEU A 14 -3.69 4.58 1.59
N ILE A 15 -4.81 4.92 2.23
CA ILE A 15 -4.81 5.82 3.38
C ILE A 15 -4.02 5.20 4.53
N THR A 16 -4.29 3.93 4.85
CA THR A 16 -3.63 3.24 5.97
C THR A 16 -2.12 3.14 5.77
N VAL A 17 -1.65 2.71 4.59
CA VAL A 17 -0.19 2.62 4.35
C VAL A 17 0.48 4.00 4.32
N SER A 18 -0.22 5.03 3.82
CA SER A 18 0.28 6.40 3.83
C SER A 18 0.38 6.96 5.25
N ALA A 19 -0.61 6.66 6.09
CA ALA A 19 -0.60 7.05 7.50
C ALA A 19 0.54 6.37 8.26
N PHE A 20 0.79 5.08 8.04
CA PHE A 20 1.93 4.38 8.67
C PHE A 20 3.26 5.00 8.30
N TRP A 21 3.46 5.27 7.01
CA TRP A 21 4.68 5.86 6.51
C TRP A 21 4.89 7.27 7.06
N LEU A 22 3.84 8.11 7.04
CA LEU A 22 3.94 9.48 7.53
C LEU A 22 4.15 9.54 9.04
N SER A 23 3.45 8.72 9.82
CA SER A 23 3.66 8.62 11.27
C SER A 23 5.08 8.15 11.59
N THR A 24 5.60 7.18 10.83
CA THR A 24 6.99 6.74 10.98
C THR A 24 7.96 7.86 10.66
N ALA A 25 7.84 8.50 9.49
CA ALA A 25 8.74 9.59 9.10
C ALA A 25 8.70 10.76 10.10
N THR A 26 7.52 11.10 10.62
CA THR A 26 7.37 12.15 11.62
C THR A 26 8.04 11.78 12.94
N ALA A 27 7.86 10.54 13.41
CA ALA A 27 8.50 10.07 14.64
C ALA A 27 10.03 10.02 14.52
N GLU A 28 10.56 9.62 13.37
CA GLU A 28 12.01 9.59 13.14
C GLU A 28 12.63 11.00 13.03
N LEU A 29 11.90 11.96 12.48
CA LEU A 29 12.42 13.32 12.27
C LEU A 29 12.28 14.21 13.51
N LEU A 30 11.21 14.04 14.29
CA LEU A 30 10.79 14.98 15.33
C LEU A 30 10.57 14.33 16.70
N GLY A 31 10.48 13.01 16.76
CA GLY A 31 10.15 12.26 17.98
C GLY A 31 11.38 11.82 18.78
N ASP A 32 11.11 11.31 19.98
CA ASP A 32 12.07 10.57 20.79
C ASP A 32 11.91 9.06 20.60
N THR A 33 12.74 8.28 21.29
CA THR A 33 12.69 6.81 21.22
C THR A 33 11.35 6.24 21.70
N ALA A 34 10.67 6.91 22.64
CA ALA A 34 9.35 6.51 23.10
C ALA A 34 8.30 6.69 22.00
N ALA A 35 8.31 7.85 21.32
CA ALA A 35 7.44 8.12 20.18
C ALA A 35 7.66 7.11 19.04
N ILE A 36 8.92 6.80 18.72
CA ILE A 36 9.26 5.78 17.71
C ILE A 36 8.68 4.42 18.11
N ALA A 37 8.88 3.99 19.36
CA ALA A 37 8.35 2.72 19.85
C ALA A 37 6.81 2.66 19.78
N THR A 38 6.13 3.73 20.19
CA THR A 38 4.68 3.84 20.06
C THR A 38 4.25 3.69 18.60
N VAL A 39 4.88 4.41 17.67
CA VAL A 39 4.53 4.34 16.25
C VAL A 39 4.77 2.94 15.69
N LYS A 40 5.89 2.27 15.99
CA LYS A 40 6.15 0.91 15.50
C LYS A 40 5.13 -0.10 16.02
N ASN A 41 4.72 0.02 17.27
CA ASN A 41 3.66 -0.82 17.83
C ASN A 41 2.29 -0.53 17.18
N CYS A 42 1.96 0.74 16.95
CA CYS A 42 0.72 1.13 16.27
C CYS A 42 0.70 0.67 14.81
N VAL A 43 1.82 0.75 14.09
CA VAL A 43 1.94 0.26 12.71
C VAL A 43 1.73 -1.25 12.66
N LEU A 44 2.37 -1.99 13.57
CA LEU A 44 2.21 -3.45 13.65
C LEU A 44 0.76 -3.83 13.96
N ALA A 45 0.12 -3.19 14.95
CA ALA A 45 -1.29 -3.41 15.27
C ALA A 45 -2.21 -3.03 14.09
N GLY A 46 -1.91 -1.92 13.42
CA GLY A 46 -2.66 -1.43 12.26
C GLY A 46 -2.58 -2.36 11.04
N MET A 47 -1.63 -3.30 10.99
CA MET A 47 -1.61 -4.33 9.94
C MET A 47 -2.88 -5.19 9.93
N ALA A 48 -3.55 -5.33 11.08
CA ALA A 48 -4.87 -5.98 11.18
C ALA A 48 -5.94 -5.32 10.31
N VAL A 49 -5.79 -4.04 9.96
CA VAL A 49 -6.66 -3.30 9.02
C VAL A 49 -6.10 -3.34 7.61
N LEU A 50 -4.80 -3.07 7.45
CA LEU A 50 -4.16 -2.96 6.14
C LEU A 50 -4.20 -4.28 5.36
N ILE A 51 -3.88 -5.40 6.01
CA ILE A 51 -3.79 -6.71 5.34
C ILE A 51 -5.16 -7.12 4.78
N PRO A 52 -6.28 -7.12 5.55
CA PRO A 52 -7.59 -7.41 4.98
C PRO A 52 -8.00 -6.44 3.87
N ALA A 53 -7.76 -5.14 4.03
CA ALA A 53 -8.08 -4.16 2.99
C ALA A 53 -7.35 -4.48 1.67
N MET A 54 -6.07 -4.83 1.74
CA MET A 54 -5.25 -5.23 0.60
C MET A 54 -5.72 -6.54 -0.04
N ILE A 55 -6.08 -7.54 0.77
CA ILE A 55 -6.64 -8.81 0.28
C ILE A 55 -7.94 -8.57 -0.47
N ILE A 56 -8.87 -7.80 0.12
CA ILE A 56 -10.17 -7.47 -0.48
C ILE A 56 -9.94 -6.68 -1.78
N ALA A 57 -9.08 -5.66 -1.78
CA ALA A 57 -8.76 -4.87 -2.96
C ALA A 57 -8.17 -5.73 -4.09
N GLY A 58 -7.23 -6.62 -3.76
CA GLY A 58 -6.60 -7.54 -4.71
C GLY A 58 -7.56 -8.58 -5.28
N ALA A 59 -8.30 -9.29 -4.43
CA ALA A 59 -9.25 -10.32 -4.83
C ALA A 59 -10.40 -9.76 -5.66
N SER A 60 -11.01 -8.65 -5.21
CA SER A 60 -12.07 -7.98 -5.96
C SER A 60 -11.56 -7.40 -7.28
N GLY A 61 -10.34 -6.85 -7.30
CA GLY A 61 -9.71 -6.34 -8.51
C GLY A 61 -9.41 -7.43 -9.55
N PHE A 62 -8.96 -8.61 -9.09
CA PHE A 62 -8.74 -9.77 -9.95
C PHE A 62 -10.06 -10.27 -10.56
N SER A 63 -11.13 -10.34 -9.76
CA SER A 63 -12.46 -10.71 -10.24
C SER A 63 -13.01 -9.73 -11.28
N LEU A 64 -12.86 -8.41 -11.04
CA LEU A 64 -13.32 -7.36 -11.97
C LEU A 64 -12.53 -7.34 -13.28
N GLY A 65 -11.24 -7.66 -13.24
CA GLY A 65 -10.37 -7.73 -14.43
C GLY A 65 -10.35 -9.09 -15.12
N LYS A 66 -11.26 -10.02 -14.77
CA LYS A 66 -11.36 -11.34 -15.41
C LYS A 66 -11.88 -11.16 -16.85
N GLY A 67 -11.15 -11.69 -17.82
CA GLY A 67 -11.50 -11.60 -19.26
C GLY A 67 -11.05 -10.32 -19.98
N TRP A 68 -10.53 -9.31 -19.27
CA TRP A 68 -10.03 -8.08 -19.89
C TRP A 68 -8.62 -8.28 -20.45
N LYS A 69 -8.41 -8.01 -21.75
CA LYS A 69 -7.13 -8.17 -22.47
C LYS A 69 -6.37 -6.86 -22.71
N SER A 70 -6.76 -5.75 -22.08
CA SER A 70 -6.08 -4.46 -22.27
C SER A 70 -4.67 -4.44 -21.64
N PRO A 71 -3.65 -3.85 -22.31
CA PRO A 71 -2.31 -3.66 -21.75
C PRO A 71 -2.29 -2.94 -20.39
N VAL A 72 -3.24 -2.02 -20.16
CA VAL A 72 -3.39 -1.28 -18.89
C VAL A 72 -3.76 -2.24 -17.76
N VAL A 73 -4.65 -3.21 -18.01
CA VAL A 73 -5.06 -4.21 -17.01
C VAL A 73 -3.92 -5.17 -16.68
N ALA A 74 -3.12 -5.56 -17.67
CA ALA A 74 -1.95 -6.40 -17.45
C ALA A 74 -0.91 -5.71 -16.55
N ARG A 75 -0.61 -4.43 -16.84
CA ARG A 75 0.30 -3.61 -16.01
C ARG A 75 -0.22 -3.43 -14.58
N LYS A 76 -1.52 -3.18 -14.40
CA LYS A 76 -2.20 -3.11 -13.10
C LYS A 76 -2.07 -4.41 -12.30
N LYS A 77 -2.28 -5.57 -12.93
CA LYS A 77 -2.11 -6.89 -12.28
C LYS A 77 -0.66 -7.14 -11.88
N TRP A 78 0.30 -6.78 -12.74
CA TRP A 78 1.72 -6.95 -12.44
C TRP A 78 2.17 -6.07 -11.27
N ARG A 79 1.79 -4.78 -11.26
CA ARG A 79 2.04 -3.88 -10.12
C ARG A 79 1.45 -4.41 -8.82
N MET A 80 0.24 -4.97 -8.86
CA MET A 80 -0.39 -5.54 -7.67
C MET A 80 0.41 -6.72 -7.08
N ARG A 81 1.06 -7.54 -7.91
CA ARG A 81 1.94 -8.63 -7.45
C ARG A 81 3.17 -8.08 -6.74
N ILE A 82 3.78 -7.03 -7.27
CA ILE A 82 4.94 -6.37 -6.64
C ILE A 82 4.55 -5.73 -5.31
N ILE A 83 3.43 -5.01 -5.28
CA ILE A 83 2.88 -4.41 -4.06
C ILE A 83 2.67 -5.49 -2.98
N ALA A 84 2.06 -6.62 -3.36
CA ALA A 84 1.82 -7.72 -2.43
C ALA A 84 3.12 -8.38 -1.95
N ALA A 85 4.08 -8.62 -2.86
CA ALA A 85 5.38 -9.20 -2.51
C ALA A 85 6.18 -8.28 -1.59
N ASN A 86 6.26 -6.99 -1.90
CA ASN A 86 6.92 -5.98 -1.06
C ASN A 86 6.25 -5.86 0.31
N GLY A 87 4.91 -5.84 0.34
CA GLY A 87 4.14 -5.86 1.58
C GLY A 87 4.45 -7.08 2.46
N LEU A 88 4.36 -8.28 1.89
CA LEU A 88 4.47 -9.54 2.65
C LEU A 88 5.91 -9.91 3.00
N LEU A 89 6.86 -9.69 2.09
CA LEU A 89 8.24 -10.17 2.24
C LEU A 89 9.17 -9.12 2.85
N VAL A 90 8.83 -7.83 2.77
CA VAL A 90 9.67 -6.74 3.26
C VAL A 90 9.00 -6.00 4.41
N LEU A 91 7.82 -5.42 4.18
CA LEU A 91 7.17 -4.55 5.16
C LEU A 91 6.69 -5.29 6.41
N VAL A 92 6.03 -6.44 6.25
CA VAL A 92 5.52 -7.23 7.38
C VAL A 92 6.65 -7.70 8.30
N PRO A 93 7.72 -8.38 7.82
CA PRO A 93 8.83 -8.78 8.67
C PRO A 93 9.54 -7.58 9.32
N SER A 94 9.72 -6.49 8.57
CA SER A 94 10.38 -5.28 9.10
C SER A 94 9.58 -4.67 10.25
N ALA A 95 8.25 -4.59 10.14
CA ALA A 95 7.41 -4.06 11.21
C ALA A 95 7.47 -4.90 12.50
N PHE A 96 7.50 -6.23 12.38
CA PHE A 96 7.68 -7.12 13.53
C PHE A 96 9.05 -6.91 14.19
N LEU A 97 10.13 -6.87 13.40
CA LEU A 97 11.48 -6.66 13.92
C LEU A 97 11.61 -5.29 14.60
N LEU A 98 11.15 -4.22 13.96
CA LEU A 98 11.24 -2.86 14.48
C LEU A 98 10.41 -2.68 15.75
N SER A 99 9.20 -3.23 15.80
CA SER A 99 8.38 -3.22 17.03
C SER A 99 9.04 -4.01 18.16
N SER A 100 9.60 -5.19 17.86
CA SER A 100 10.31 -6.00 18.87
C SER A 100 11.56 -5.30 19.41
N PHE A 101 12.35 -4.68 18.54
CA PHE A 101 13.54 -3.93 18.95
C PHE A 101 13.18 -2.68 19.74
N ALA A 102 12.20 -1.91 19.28
CA ALA A 102 11.77 -0.71 20.00
C ALA A 102 11.18 -1.04 21.38
N ALA A 103 10.42 -2.14 21.50
CA ALA A 103 9.93 -2.63 22.79
C ALA A 103 11.05 -3.06 23.75
N ALA A 104 12.18 -3.54 23.21
CA ALA A 104 13.38 -3.86 23.97
C ALA A 104 14.31 -2.66 24.20
N GLY A 105 13.92 -1.44 23.78
CA GLY A 105 14.77 -0.25 23.87
C GLY A 105 16.01 -0.30 22.97
N ARG A 106 16.01 -1.18 21.95
CA ARG A 106 17.16 -1.41 21.06
C ARG A 106 17.06 -0.53 19.81
N PHE A 107 17.88 0.51 19.76
CA PHE A 107 18.01 1.44 18.63
C PHE A 107 19.46 1.42 18.10
N ASP A 108 19.96 0.22 17.77
CA ASP A 108 21.31 -0.02 17.28
C ASP A 108 21.41 0.12 15.75
N ASN A 109 22.62 -0.06 15.18
CA ASN A 109 22.81 0.02 13.73
C ASN A 109 21.91 -0.95 12.94
N PHE A 110 21.55 -2.09 13.53
CA PHE A 110 20.67 -3.05 12.88
C PHE A 110 19.23 -2.52 12.83
N PHE A 111 18.74 -1.89 13.89
CA PHE A 111 17.48 -1.14 13.87
C PHE A 111 17.46 -0.11 12.73
N MET A 112 18.52 0.72 12.62
CA MET A 112 18.61 1.76 11.59
C MET A 112 18.57 1.21 10.16
N ILE A 113 19.21 0.06 9.91
CA ILE A 113 19.17 -0.61 8.60
C ILE A 113 17.74 -1.09 8.27
N VAL A 114 17.10 -1.81 9.20
CA VAL A 114 15.73 -2.32 8.99
C VAL A 114 14.75 -1.16 8.84
N GLN A 115 14.93 -0.08 9.61
CA GLN A 115 14.14 1.14 9.54
C GLN A 115 14.23 1.80 8.17
N THR A 116 15.45 1.93 7.64
CA THR A 116 15.68 2.52 6.32
C THR A 116 15.01 1.68 5.23
N ILE A 117 15.12 0.34 5.33
CA ILE A 117 14.44 -0.58 4.41
C ILE A 117 12.93 -0.42 4.48
N GLU A 118 12.36 -0.34 5.69
CA GLU A 118 10.92 -0.17 5.89
C GLU A 118 10.39 1.12 5.27
N LEU A 119 11.09 2.25 5.48
CA LEU A 119 10.71 3.54 4.88
C LEU A 119 10.78 3.51 3.34
N VAL A 120 11.84 2.96 2.75
CA VAL A 120 11.98 2.86 1.28
C VAL A 120 10.92 1.93 0.70
N ALA A 121 10.71 0.77 1.32
CA ALA A 121 9.69 -0.18 0.91
C ALA A 121 8.28 0.43 1.03
N GLY A 122 8.01 1.19 2.08
CA GLY A 122 6.71 1.83 2.33
C GLY A 122 6.42 2.92 1.29
N ALA A 123 7.38 3.79 1.01
CA ALA A 123 7.28 4.82 -0.02
C ALA A 123 7.05 4.19 -1.41
N THR A 124 7.79 3.13 -1.73
CA THR A 124 7.62 2.37 -2.98
C THR A 124 6.21 1.78 -3.07
N ASN A 125 5.69 1.23 -1.97
CA ASN A 125 4.35 0.64 -1.94
C ASN A 125 3.26 1.69 -2.17
N ILE A 126 3.37 2.86 -1.53
CA ILE A 126 2.47 4.00 -1.72
C ILE A 126 2.48 4.46 -3.17
N ALA A 127 3.66 4.64 -3.76
CA ALA A 127 3.82 5.08 -5.15
C ALA A 127 3.16 4.08 -6.12
N LEU A 128 3.45 2.78 -5.97
CA LEU A 128 2.88 1.74 -6.80
C LEU A 128 1.36 1.65 -6.66
N LEU A 129 0.82 1.73 -5.44
CA LEU A 129 -0.61 1.67 -5.17
C LEU A 129 -1.34 2.89 -5.76
N SER A 130 -0.73 4.08 -5.64
CA SER A 130 -1.25 5.33 -6.22
C SER A 130 -1.31 5.27 -7.74
N LEU A 131 -0.24 4.78 -8.38
CA LEU A 131 -0.22 4.55 -9.83
C LEU A 131 -1.27 3.52 -10.25
N ASN A 132 -1.43 2.46 -9.46
CA ASN A 132 -2.42 1.42 -9.72
C ASN A 132 -3.87 1.94 -9.61
N MET A 133 -4.12 2.84 -8.67
CA MET A 133 -5.42 3.51 -8.50
C MET A 133 -5.69 4.50 -9.64
N ARG A 134 -4.69 5.30 -10.04
CA ARG A 134 -4.77 6.23 -11.19
C ARG A 134 -5.17 5.51 -12.47
N ASP A 135 -4.53 4.38 -12.78
CA ASP A 135 -4.87 3.56 -13.95
C ASP A 135 -6.32 3.03 -13.86
N GLY A 136 -6.77 2.64 -12.67
CA GLY A 136 -8.15 2.23 -12.41
C GLY A 136 -9.18 3.32 -12.67
N LEU A 137 -8.88 4.57 -12.30
CA LEU A 137 -9.74 5.73 -12.58
C LEU A 137 -9.75 6.06 -14.08
N SER A 138 -8.61 5.94 -14.76
CA SER A 138 -8.51 6.17 -16.20
C SER A 138 -9.36 5.20 -17.01
N LEU A 139 -9.41 3.92 -16.62
CA LEU A 139 -10.26 2.91 -17.28
C LEU A 139 -11.77 3.17 -17.10
N ARG A 140 -12.14 3.96 -16.10
CA ARG A 140 -13.53 4.32 -15.80
C ARG A 140 -14.03 5.49 -16.66
N ARG A 141 -13.12 6.30 -17.20
CA ARG A 141 -13.45 7.36 -18.16
C ARG A 141 -13.77 6.68 -19.50
N LYS A 142 -15.07 6.55 -19.82
CA LYS A 142 -15.52 6.20 -21.17
C LYS A 142 -14.87 7.20 -22.15
N PRO A 143 -14.24 6.80 -23.27
CA PRO A 143 -13.97 7.75 -24.33
C PRO A 143 -15.32 8.34 -24.73
N LEU A 144 -15.43 9.68 -24.73
CA LEU A 144 -16.52 10.36 -25.40
C LEU A 144 -16.57 9.77 -26.80
N ARG A 145 -17.61 8.99 -27.11
CA ARG A 145 -17.93 8.68 -28.50
C ARG A 145 -18.30 10.03 -29.09
N LEU A 146 -17.33 10.70 -29.71
CA LEU A 146 -17.63 11.68 -30.75
C LEU A 146 -18.35 10.88 -31.82
N THR A 147 -19.68 10.91 -31.78
CA THR A 147 -20.52 10.46 -32.88
C THR A 147 -20.05 11.24 -34.10
N ALA A 148 -19.37 10.55 -35.02
CA ALA A 148 -19.08 11.12 -36.32
C ALA A 148 -20.42 11.53 -36.96
N PRO A 149 -20.56 12.76 -37.49
CA PRO A 149 -21.77 13.15 -38.16
C PRO A 149 -21.94 12.27 -39.40
N ALA A 150 -23.12 11.67 -39.54
CA ALA A 150 -23.51 10.97 -40.75
C ALA A 150 -23.41 11.94 -41.94
N ARG A 151 -22.66 11.56 -42.97
CA ARG A 151 -22.69 12.16 -44.30
C ARG A 151 -23.02 11.07 -45.29
#